data_AF-A0A2R6P348-F1
#
_entry.id   AF-A0A2R6P348-F1
#
_cell.length_a   1.000
_cell.length_b   1.000
_cell.length_c   1.000
_cell.angle_alpha   90.00
_cell.angle_beta   90.00
_cell.angle_gamma   90.00
#
_symmetry.space_group_name_H-M   'P 1'
#
loop_
_entity.id
_entity.type
_entity.pdbx_description
1 polymer ?
#
loop_
_entity_poly.entity_id
_entity_poly.type
_entity_poly.pdbx_seq_one_letter_code
_entity_poly.pdbx_strand_id
1 'polypeptide(L)'
;MQIDCDKTLMVTLKHDDKLPDGAECAFQCALLYTTIYGQRKIRVSTLSLPCTSVLSNLFRSADLDTHFACFLKQAAIEIPSNPLSLVREQVLNLCINILHSYRKFCATVSSSGQLVLPEALKLLPLYTLGLVKSTGLRTDGRIDDRSFWINYVSSLSTSSAIPLVYPRMMAIHDLNSKEVDGSLIPPAIPLTSEHVCDDGIYLLENGEDCLIYIGNSVEPNITRQLFGFSSADEIPTQFVLQQYDNPMSKKLNDVVNEIRRQRCSYLRLKLCKKGDSSGMLFFSYMVEDKTPSGLSYVEFLVHVHRQIQNKMH
;
A
#
# COMPACT_ATOMS: atom_id res chain seq x y z
N MET A 1 -11.31 -24.66 8.06
CA MET A 1 -10.53 -23.59 7.40
C MET A 1 -9.30 -24.23 6.77
N GLN A 2 -9.09 -24.06 5.46
CA GLN A 2 -7.84 -24.46 4.80
C GLN A 2 -6.86 -23.28 4.85
N ILE A 3 -5.60 -23.56 5.18
CA ILE A 3 -4.51 -22.57 5.26
C ILE A 3 -3.48 -22.84 4.16
N ASP A 4 -2.99 -21.78 3.54
CA ASP A 4 -1.96 -21.78 2.50
C ASP A 4 -0.85 -20.80 2.89
N CYS A 5 0.14 -20.61 2.03
CA CYS A 5 1.29 -19.74 2.29
C CYS A 5 0.97 -18.25 2.24
N ASP A 6 -0.16 -17.85 1.67
CA ASP A 6 -0.49 -16.45 1.39
C ASP A 6 -1.39 -15.86 2.48
N LYS A 7 -2.17 -16.70 3.15
CA LYS A 7 -3.04 -16.31 4.27
C LYS A 7 -2.26 -15.87 5.50
N THR A 8 -2.59 -14.69 5.99
CA THR A 8 -2.03 -14.11 7.21
C THR A 8 -3.11 -13.86 8.25
N LEU A 9 -2.93 -14.39 9.46
CA LEU A 9 -3.82 -14.19 10.60
C LEU A 9 -3.33 -13.01 11.46
N MET A 10 -4.25 -12.14 11.86
CA MET A 10 -3.97 -11.03 12.78
C MET A 10 -4.48 -11.40 14.18
N VAL A 11 -3.65 -11.19 15.19
CA VAL A 11 -4.01 -11.40 16.60
C VAL A 11 -3.72 -10.12 17.36
N THR A 12 -4.74 -9.56 18.03
CA THR A 12 -4.60 -8.42 18.91
C THR A 12 -4.43 -8.92 20.34
N LEU A 13 -3.36 -8.47 21.00
CA LEU A 13 -3.05 -8.82 22.38
C LEU A 13 -3.35 -7.67 23.32
N LYS A 14 -3.65 -8.00 24.58
CA LYS A 14 -3.80 -7.05 25.68
C LYS A 14 -2.90 -7.48 26.83
N HIS A 15 -2.48 -6.53 27.65
CA HIS A 15 -1.74 -6.84 28.87
C HIS A 15 -2.70 -7.45 29.90
N ASP A 16 -2.34 -8.62 30.41
CA ASP A 16 -3.01 -9.25 31.55
C ASP A 16 -2.35 -8.80 32.87
N ASP A 17 -1.02 -8.75 32.88
CA ASP A 17 -0.21 -8.23 33.98
C ASP A 17 0.96 -7.36 33.45
N LYS A 18 1.72 -6.75 34.37
CA LYS A 18 2.90 -5.95 34.08
C LYS A 18 4.02 -6.83 33.53
N LEU A 19 4.60 -6.39 32.42
CA LEU A 19 5.82 -6.98 31.88
C LEU A 19 7.05 -6.31 32.52
N PRO A 20 8.00 -7.06 33.07
CA PRO A 20 9.20 -6.48 33.67
C PRO A 20 10.06 -5.77 32.62
N ASP A 21 10.57 -4.58 32.96
CA ASP A 21 11.42 -3.81 32.07
C ASP A 21 12.74 -4.55 31.80
N GLY A 22 13.16 -4.61 30.53
CA GLY A 22 14.35 -5.36 30.10
C GLY A 22 14.20 -6.89 30.08
N ALA A 23 13.07 -7.45 30.51
CA ALA A 23 12.79 -8.87 30.33
C ALA A 23 12.42 -9.20 28.88
N GLU A 24 12.52 -10.48 28.53
CA GLU A 24 12.01 -10.98 27.25
C GLU A 24 10.57 -11.48 27.39
N CYS A 25 9.73 -11.10 26.44
CA CYS A 25 8.38 -11.62 26.26
C CYS A 25 8.35 -12.52 25.03
N ALA A 26 7.99 -13.80 25.23
CA ALA A 26 7.93 -14.79 24.17
C ALA A 26 6.49 -15.00 23.68
N PHE A 27 6.33 -15.04 22.38
CA PHE A 27 5.11 -15.36 21.67
C PHE A 27 5.32 -16.69 20.94
N GLN A 28 4.42 -17.64 21.17
CA GLN A 28 4.46 -18.93 20.48
C GLN A 28 3.14 -19.17 19.74
N CYS A 29 3.23 -19.39 18.44
CA CYS A 29 2.12 -19.82 17.60
C CYS A 29 2.31 -21.29 17.25
N ALA A 30 1.31 -22.12 17.55
CA ALA A 30 1.29 -23.53 17.21
C ALA A 30 0.11 -23.83 16.26
N LEU A 31 0.43 -24.21 15.02
CA LEU A 31 -0.54 -24.60 14.01
C LEU A 31 -0.56 -26.12 13.87
N LEU A 32 -1.65 -26.75 14.34
CA LEU A 32 -1.93 -28.16 14.12
C LEU A 32 -2.70 -28.34 12.80
N TYR A 33 -2.18 -29.12 11.87
CA TYR A 33 -2.79 -29.35 10.56
C TYR A 33 -2.58 -30.77 10.05
N THR A 34 -3.33 -31.12 9.01
CA THR A 34 -3.17 -32.38 8.27
C THR A 34 -2.61 -32.06 6.89
N THR A 35 -1.51 -32.70 6.51
CA THR A 35 -0.88 -32.53 5.20
C THR A 35 -1.72 -33.19 4.09
N ILE A 36 -1.41 -32.87 2.83
CA ILE A 36 -2.01 -33.53 1.65
C ILE A 36 -1.76 -35.05 1.61
N TYR A 37 -0.76 -35.53 2.35
CA TYR A 37 -0.43 -36.96 2.49
C TYR A 37 -1.14 -37.62 3.69
N GLY A 38 -2.13 -36.96 4.31
CA GLY A 38 -2.86 -37.48 5.46
C GLY A 38 -2.10 -37.46 6.78
N GLN A 39 -0.88 -36.91 6.82
CA GLN A 39 -0.07 -36.84 8.05
C GLN A 39 -0.52 -35.68 8.94
N ARG A 40 -0.74 -35.95 10.23
CA ARG A 40 -0.97 -34.92 11.25
C ARG A 40 0.36 -34.30 11.66
N LYS A 41 0.51 -32.98 11.53
CA LYS A 41 1.75 -32.23 11.87
C LYS A 41 1.43 -30.99 12.69
N ILE A 42 2.41 -30.55 13.47
CA ILE A 42 2.38 -29.28 14.20
C ILE A 42 3.51 -28.41 13.63
N ARG A 43 3.19 -27.18 13.22
CA ARG A 43 4.19 -26.14 12.93
C ARG A 43 4.21 -25.17 14.10
N VAL A 44 5.38 -24.95 14.68
CA VAL A 44 5.58 -24.03 15.80
C VAL A 44 6.47 -22.89 15.36
N SER A 45 6.03 -21.65 15.62
CA SER A 45 6.82 -20.43 15.44
C SER A 45 6.95 -19.72 16.77
N THR A 46 8.16 -19.41 17.19
CA THR A 46 8.45 -18.71 18.45
C THR A 46 9.16 -17.40 18.14
N LEU A 47 8.69 -16.31 18.75
CA LEU A 47 9.26 -14.98 18.66
C LEU A 47 9.51 -14.47 20.09
N SER A 48 10.72 -14.01 20.39
CA SER A 48 11.04 -13.35 21.67
C SER A 48 11.31 -11.88 21.42
N LEU A 49 10.70 -10.98 22.19
CA LEU A 49 10.85 -9.54 22.07
C LEU A 49 11.21 -8.92 23.43
N PRO A 50 12.12 -7.94 23.48
CA PRO A 50 12.44 -7.24 24.72
C PRO A 50 11.31 -6.32 25.16
N CYS A 51 11.04 -6.29 26.46
CA CYS A 51 10.11 -5.37 27.09
C CYS A 51 10.81 -4.05 27.44
N THR A 52 10.09 -2.93 27.26
CA THR A 52 10.59 -1.59 27.59
C THR A 52 9.54 -0.79 28.33
N SER A 53 9.95 -0.10 29.40
CA SER A 53 9.16 0.92 30.09
C SER A 53 9.27 2.30 29.43
N VAL A 54 10.25 2.48 28.55
CA VAL A 54 10.55 3.74 27.85
C VAL A 54 9.80 3.82 26.52
N LEU A 55 8.88 4.78 26.40
CA LEU A 55 8.02 4.93 25.22
C LEU A 55 8.80 5.27 23.94
N SER A 56 9.91 6.00 24.03
CA SER A 56 10.75 6.32 22.86
C SER A 56 11.36 5.06 22.23
N ASN A 57 11.66 4.03 23.02
CA ASN A 57 12.13 2.75 22.50
C ASN A 57 11.01 1.97 21.79
N LEU A 58 9.75 2.10 22.26
CA LEU A 58 8.59 1.52 21.59
C LEU A 58 8.41 2.11 20.19
N PHE A 59 8.43 3.45 20.06
CA PHE A 59 8.32 4.11 18.76
C PHE A 59 9.47 3.77 17.82
N ARG A 60 10.70 3.63 18.33
CA ARG A 60 11.86 3.22 17.52
C ARG A 60 11.74 1.80 16.99
N SER A 61 11.09 0.91 17.76
CA SER A 61 10.93 -0.51 17.42
C SER A 61 9.63 -0.79 16.67
N ALA A 62 8.86 0.24 16.33
CA ALA A 62 7.60 0.07 15.63
C ALA A 62 7.83 -0.39 14.19
N ASP A 63 7.09 -1.42 13.76
CA ASP A 63 7.06 -1.88 12.37
C ASP A 63 5.84 -1.25 11.67
N LEU A 64 6.09 -0.31 10.75
CA LEU A 64 5.03 0.44 10.08
C LEU A 64 4.09 -0.47 9.29
N ASP A 65 4.65 -1.39 8.51
CA ASP A 65 3.87 -2.20 7.58
C ASP A 65 2.92 -3.13 8.34
N THR A 66 3.42 -3.76 9.41
CA THR A 66 2.63 -4.62 10.29
C THR A 66 1.56 -3.82 11.01
N HIS A 67 1.92 -2.65 11.54
CA HIS A 67 0.98 -1.76 12.21
C HIS A 67 -0.15 -1.33 11.28
N PHE A 68 0.20 -0.94 10.06
CA PHE A 68 -0.76 -0.55 9.05
C PHE A 68 -1.63 -1.74 8.58
N ALA A 69 -1.05 -2.92 8.36
CA ALA A 69 -1.79 -4.11 7.99
C ALA A 69 -2.85 -4.50 9.05
N CYS A 70 -2.55 -4.28 10.34
CA CYS A 70 -3.52 -4.44 11.41
C CYS A 70 -4.69 -3.45 11.28
N PHE A 71 -4.42 -2.18 10.98
CA PHE A 71 -5.45 -1.15 10.82
C PHE A 71 -6.34 -1.42 9.62
N LEU A 72 -5.72 -1.82 8.51
CA LEU A 72 -6.39 -2.23 7.29
C LEU A 72 -7.41 -3.36 7.58
N LYS A 73 -6.97 -4.40 8.31
CA LYS A 73 -7.83 -5.54 8.70
C LYS A 73 -8.93 -5.15 9.69
N GLN A 74 -8.62 -4.32 10.68
CA GLN A 74 -9.63 -3.81 11.63
C GLN A 74 -10.70 -2.99 10.92
N ALA A 75 -10.31 -2.09 10.02
CA ALA A 75 -11.26 -1.33 9.21
C ALA A 75 -12.15 -2.25 8.37
N ALA A 76 -11.58 -3.27 7.72
CA ALA A 76 -12.35 -4.26 6.96
C ALA A 76 -13.40 -5.00 7.80
N ILE A 77 -13.06 -5.34 9.05
CA ILE A 77 -13.98 -6.00 10.00
C ILE A 77 -15.12 -5.08 10.43
N GLU A 78 -14.86 -3.78 10.57
CA GLU A 78 -15.86 -2.83 11.07
C GLU A 78 -16.84 -2.34 9.99
N ILE A 79 -16.44 -2.32 8.71
CA ILE A 79 -17.27 -1.82 7.59
C ILE A 79 -18.66 -2.48 7.52
N PRO A 80 -18.82 -3.82 7.65
CA PRO A 80 -20.13 -4.45 7.56
C PRO A 80 -21.11 -4.05 8.68
N SER A 81 -20.60 -3.59 9.82
CA SER A 81 -21.41 -3.36 11.03
C SER A 81 -21.53 -1.88 11.42
N ASN A 82 -20.77 -0.99 10.79
CA ASN A 82 -20.72 0.43 11.14
C ASN A 82 -20.86 1.32 9.90
N PRO A 83 -21.38 2.55 10.04
CA PRO A 83 -21.35 3.54 8.96
C PRO A 83 -19.91 3.81 8.50
N LEU A 84 -19.69 3.92 7.18
CA LEU A 84 -18.35 4.17 6.61
C LEU A 84 -17.69 5.45 7.16
N SER A 85 -18.49 6.48 7.45
CA SER A 85 -18.00 7.72 8.06
C SER A 85 -17.37 7.48 9.42
N LEU A 86 -17.96 6.58 10.24
CA LEU A 86 -17.46 6.22 11.55
C LEU A 86 -16.12 5.47 11.43
N VAL A 87 -16.05 4.46 10.57
CA VAL A 87 -14.81 3.68 10.34
C VAL A 87 -13.69 4.58 9.83
N ARG A 88 -13.99 5.50 8.92
CA ARG A 88 -13.04 6.51 8.45
C ARG A 88 -12.53 7.38 9.60
N GLU A 89 -13.42 7.87 10.44
CA GLU A 89 -13.05 8.67 11.60
C GLU A 89 -12.17 7.88 12.59
N GLN A 90 -12.47 6.61 12.83
CA GLN A 90 -11.67 5.74 13.69
C GLN A 90 -10.24 5.57 13.15
N VAL A 91 -10.08 5.29 11.86
CA VAL A 91 -8.76 5.18 11.19
C VAL A 91 -7.97 6.49 11.30
N LEU A 92 -8.63 7.64 11.06
CA LEU A 92 -7.99 8.95 11.19
C LEU A 92 -7.57 9.25 12.62
N ASN A 93 -8.48 9.04 13.58
CA ASN A 93 -8.23 9.27 15.00
C ASN A 93 -7.08 8.41 15.53
N LEU A 94 -6.95 7.18 15.04
CA LEU A 94 -5.87 6.27 15.41
C LEU A 94 -4.50 6.82 14.99
N CYS A 95 -4.36 7.24 13.72
CA CYS A 95 -3.16 7.92 13.23
C CYS A 95 -2.83 9.18 14.06
N ILE A 96 -3.83 10.03 14.30
CA ILE A 96 -3.67 11.27 15.09
C ILE A 96 -3.22 10.95 16.52
N ASN A 97 -3.82 9.95 17.18
CA ASN A 97 -3.51 9.58 18.55
C ASN A 97 -2.08 9.05 18.71
N ILE A 98 -1.59 8.28 17.74
CA ILE A 98 -0.22 7.75 17.74
C ILE A 98 0.79 8.90 17.65
N LEU A 99 0.59 9.80 16.67
CA LEU A 99 1.49 10.93 16.45
C LEU A 99 1.41 11.95 17.58
N HIS A 100 0.22 12.19 18.13
CA HIS A 100 0.04 12.98 19.35
C HIS A 100 0.80 12.39 20.53
N SER A 101 0.71 11.06 20.74
CA SER A 101 1.43 10.39 21.82
C SER A 101 2.95 10.52 21.66
N TYR A 102 3.47 10.36 20.44
CA TYR A 102 4.89 10.60 20.16
C TYR A 102 5.29 12.06 20.46
N ARG A 103 4.49 13.02 19.99
CA ARG A 103 4.73 14.45 20.22
C ARG A 103 4.76 14.82 21.70
N LYS A 104 3.85 14.27 22.49
CA LYS A 104 3.70 14.59 23.91
C LYS A 104 4.79 13.97 24.79
N PHE A 105 5.21 12.75 24.48
CA PHE A 105 6.01 11.94 25.41
C PHE A 105 7.42 11.61 24.92
N CYS A 106 7.72 11.76 23.63
CA CYS A 106 9.00 11.35 23.05
C CYS A 106 9.74 12.48 22.33
N ALA A 107 9.01 13.42 21.72
CA ALA A 107 9.64 14.50 20.96
C ALA A 107 10.42 15.44 21.89
N THR A 108 11.65 15.77 21.50
CA THR A 108 12.43 16.83 22.14
C THR A 108 11.73 18.17 21.97
N VAL A 109 11.99 19.13 22.88
CA VAL A 109 11.44 20.48 22.82
C VAL A 109 11.66 21.04 21.41
N SER A 110 10.57 21.23 20.69
CA SER A 110 10.53 21.68 19.30
C SER A 110 9.35 22.65 19.17
N SER A 111 9.42 23.56 18.20
CA SER A 111 8.42 24.62 18.09
C SER A 111 7.03 24.03 17.87
N SER A 112 5.99 24.71 18.36
CA SER A 112 4.60 24.24 18.23
C SER A 112 4.15 24.14 16.78
N GLY A 113 4.72 24.96 15.88
CA GLY A 113 4.42 24.93 14.44
C GLY A 113 5.05 23.76 13.66
N GLN A 114 5.86 22.91 14.30
CA GLN A 114 6.46 21.75 13.64
C GLN A 114 5.65 20.47 13.87
N LEU A 115 5.34 19.77 12.78
CA LEU A 115 4.86 18.39 12.85
C LEU A 115 6.06 17.44 12.97
N VAL A 116 6.23 16.85 14.15
CA VAL A 116 7.34 15.92 14.43
C VAL A 116 6.80 14.49 14.36
N LEU A 117 7.40 13.69 13.47
CA LEU A 117 7.04 12.29 13.24
C LEU A 117 8.15 11.37 13.77
N PRO A 118 7.82 10.19 14.31
CA PRO A 118 8.83 9.17 14.58
C PRO A 118 9.33 8.58 13.27
N GLU A 119 10.64 8.36 13.16
CA GLU A 119 11.28 7.85 11.93
C GLU A 119 10.62 6.55 11.43
N ALA A 120 10.34 5.62 12.36
CA ALA A 120 9.71 4.35 12.06
C ALA A 120 8.29 4.47 11.49
N LEU A 121 7.56 5.56 11.76
CA LEU A 121 6.18 5.76 11.29
C LEU A 121 6.03 7.01 10.41
N LYS A 122 7.12 7.48 9.78
CA LYS A 122 7.09 8.70 8.96
C LYS A 122 6.10 8.64 7.78
N LEU A 123 5.81 7.44 7.27
CA LEU A 123 4.83 7.20 6.19
C LEU A 123 3.43 6.83 6.71
N LEU A 124 3.22 6.74 8.04
CA LEU A 124 1.90 6.42 8.60
C LEU A 124 0.79 7.39 8.13
N PRO A 125 1.01 8.73 8.09
CA PRO A 125 0.01 9.63 7.54
C PRO A 125 -0.33 9.32 6.08
N LEU A 126 0.68 9.01 5.26
CA LEU A 126 0.49 8.72 3.84
C LEU A 126 -0.32 7.45 3.63
N TYR A 127 0.00 6.37 4.33
CA TYR A 127 -0.76 5.12 4.25
C TYR A 127 -2.18 5.25 4.80
N THR A 128 -2.35 6.04 5.87
CA THR A 128 -3.68 6.39 6.40
C THR A 128 -4.52 7.11 5.35
N LEU A 129 -3.94 8.08 4.63
CA LEU A 129 -4.62 8.77 3.54
C LEU A 129 -4.98 7.81 2.40
N GLY A 130 -4.07 6.92 2.01
CA GLY A 130 -4.32 5.86 1.02
C GLY A 130 -5.48 4.96 1.43
N LEU A 131 -5.53 4.52 2.69
CA LEU A 131 -6.64 3.71 3.20
C LEU A 131 -7.98 4.45 3.13
N VAL A 132 -8.02 5.72 3.53
CA VAL A 132 -9.25 6.54 3.48
C VAL A 132 -9.75 6.73 2.04
N LYS A 133 -8.85 6.82 1.07
CA LYS A 133 -9.17 6.94 -0.36
C LYS A 133 -9.42 5.59 -1.06
N SER A 134 -9.08 4.48 -0.43
CA SER A 134 -9.21 3.14 -1.01
C SER A 134 -10.67 2.71 -1.23
N THR A 135 -10.87 1.68 -2.06
CA THR A 135 -12.19 1.08 -2.33
C THR A 135 -12.97 0.72 -1.06
N GLY A 136 -12.28 0.30 0.00
CA GLY A 136 -12.90 -0.05 1.28
C GLY A 136 -13.65 1.12 1.92
N LEU A 137 -13.02 2.30 1.99
CA LEU A 137 -13.52 3.44 2.76
C LEU A 137 -14.02 4.63 1.93
N ARG A 138 -13.77 4.66 0.62
CA ARG A 138 -14.33 5.70 -0.24
C ARG A 138 -15.86 5.60 -0.33
N THR A 139 -16.52 6.75 -0.42
CA THR A 139 -17.99 6.83 -0.47
C THR A 139 -18.56 6.44 -1.83
N ASP A 140 -17.79 6.65 -2.90
CA ASP A 140 -18.17 6.59 -4.31
C ASP A 140 -17.80 5.25 -5.00
N GLY A 141 -17.83 4.14 -4.26
CA GLY A 141 -17.50 2.80 -4.76
C GLY A 141 -18.73 1.91 -4.99
N ARG A 142 -18.61 0.95 -5.92
CA ARG A 142 -19.60 -0.13 -6.08
C ARG A 142 -19.58 -1.01 -4.84
N ILE A 143 -20.77 -1.48 -4.43
CA ILE A 143 -20.93 -2.34 -3.26
C ILE A 143 -20.18 -3.66 -3.46
N ASP A 144 -20.22 -4.23 -4.66
CA ASP A 144 -19.52 -5.48 -5.00
C ASP A 144 -18.00 -5.35 -4.83
N ASP A 145 -17.42 -4.25 -5.34
CA ASP A 145 -15.97 -3.99 -5.22
C ASP A 145 -15.57 -3.83 -3.75
N ARG A 146 -16.40 -3.17 -2.94
CA ARG A 146 -16.18 -3.04 -1.49
C ARG A 146 -16.29 -4.38 -0.78
N SER A 147 -17.29 -5.19 -1.12
CA SER A 147 -17.47 -6.53 -0.57
C SER A 147 -16.27 -7.42 -0.90
N PHE A 148 -15.80 -7.38 -2.14
CA PHE A 148 -14.57 -8.06 -2.55
C PHE A 148 -13.37 -7.60 -1.73
N TRP A 149 -13.17 -6.28 -1.61
CA TRP A 149 -12.07 -5.69 -0.86
C TRP A 149 -12.06 -6.14 0.61
N ILE A 150 -13.21 -6.16 1.29
CA ILE A 150 -13.33 -6.62 2.69
C ILE A 150 -12.88 -8.08 2.82
N ASN A 151 -13.35 -8.95 1.91
CA ASN A 151 -13.00 -10.36 1.92
C ASN A 151 -11.51 -10.57 1.63
N TYR A 152 -10.96 -9.83 0.65
CA TYR A 152 -9.55 -9.91 0.29
C TYR A 152 -8.63 -9.49 1.44
N VAL A 153 -8.92 -8.35 2.08
CA VAL A 153 -8.15 -7.82 3.21
C VAL A 153 -8.10 -8.78 4.41
N SER A 154 -9.16 -9.55 4.64
CA SER A 154 -9.28 -10.43 5.82
C SER A 154 -8.09 -11.37 6.03
N SER A 155 -7.48 -11.83 4.93
CA SER A 155 -6.35 -12.77 4.95
C SER A 155 -5.06 -12.20 4.37
N LEU A 156 -5.06 -10.92 4.00
CA LEU A 156 -3.95 -10.27 3.30
C LEU A 156 -2.67 -10.26 4.14
N SER A 157 -1.53 -10.54 3.50
CA SER A 157 -0.22 -10.45 4.13
C SER A 157 0.24 -8.99 4.29
N THR A 158 1.16 -8.77 5.23
CA THR A 158 1.77 -7.46 5.45
C THR A 158 2.40 -6.89 4.18
N SER A 159 3.11 -7.73 3.41
CA SER A 159 3.77 -7.36 2.15
C SER A 159 2.81 -6.92 1.04
N SER A 160 1.55 -7.33 1.12
CA SER A 160 0.49 -7.01 0.16
C SER A 160 -0.46 -5.91 0.65
N ALA A 161 -0.42 -5.58 1.94
CA ALA A 161 -1.25 -4.53 2.53
C ALA A 161 -0.91 -3.13 2.02
N ILE A 162 0.37 -2.80 1.91
CA ILE A 162 0.82 -1.47 1.46
C ILE A 162 0.47 -1.21 0.00
N PRO A 163 0.81 -2.09 -0.97
CA PRO A 163 0.48 -1.88 -2.39
C PRO A 163 -1.02 -1.73 -2.66
N LEU A 164 -1.88 -2.33 -1.81
CA LEU A 164 -3.33 -2.22 -1.94
C LEU A 164 -3.84 -0.77 -1.70
N VAL A 165 -3.16 0.00 -0.86
CA VAL A 165 -3.57 1.37 -0.51
C VAL A 165 -2.66 2.46 -1.08
N TYR A 166 -1.40 2.13 -1.33
CA TYR A 166 -0.40 3.00 -1.94
C TYR A 166 0.36 2.17 -2.99
N PRO A 167 -0.21 2.04 -4.20
CA PRO A 167 0.39 1.33 -5.33
C PRO A 167 1.80 1.83 -5.68
N ARG A 168 2.57 1.01 -6.39
CA ARG A 168 3.86 1.47 -6.94
C ARG A 168 3.64 1.97 -8.36
N MET A 169 3.97 3.23 -8.62
CA MET A 169 4.03 3.80 -9.97
C MET A 169 5.48 3.93 -10.42
N MET A 170 5.77 3.64 -11.69
CA MET A 170 7.10 3.77 -12.27
C MET A 170 7.03 4.19 -13.73
N ALA A 171 8.02 4.96 -14.19
CA ALA A 171 8.18 5.29 -15.59
C ALA A 171 8.73 4.08 -16.35
N ILE A 172 8.12 3.76 -17.50
CA ILE A 172 8.56 2.67 -18.37
C ILE A 172 8.91 3.12 -19.79
N HIS A 173 8.77 4.41 -20.09
CA HIS A 173 9.13 4.98 -21.39
C HIS A 173 10.65 5.16 -21.55
N ASP A 174 11.43 5.09 -20.46
CA ASP A 174 12.88 5.33 -20.42
C ASP A 174 13.68 4.14 -19.85
N LEU A 175 13.14 2.91 -19.87
CA LEU A 175 13.78 1.70 -19.32
C LEU A 175 15.20 1.40 -19.85
N ASN A 176 15.56 1.98 -21.01
CA ASN A 176 16.87 1.78 -21.62
C ASN A 176 17.94 2.76 -21.14
N SER A 177 17.57 3.95 -20.69
CA SER A 177 18.53 5.03 -20.37
C SER A 177 19.02 5.01 -18.93
N LYS A 178 18.28 4.35 -18.03
CA LYS A 178 18.68 4.20 -16.63
C LYS A 178 19.33 2.84 -16.43
N GLU A 179 20.66 2.81 -16.32
CA GLU A 179 21.32 1.71 -15.63
C GLU A 179 20.83 1.74 -14.18
N VAL A 180 19.88 0.88 -13.88
CA VAL A 180 19.39 0.73 -12.52
C VAL A 180 20.45 -0.06 -11.78
N ASP A 181 20.96 0.51 -10.69
CA ASP A 181 22.06 0.04 -9.83
C ASP A 181 21.84 -1.40 -9.30
N GLY A 182 21.97 -2.39 -10.18
CA GLY A 182 21.68 -3.81 -9.94
C GLY A 182 20.19 -4.19 -9.76
N SER A 183 19.27 -3.23 -9.59
CA SER A 183 17.83 -3.51 -9.43
C SER A 183 17.12 -3.62 -10.78
N LEU A 184 16.30 -4.65 -10.98
CA LEU A 184 15.54 -4.78 -12.22
C LEU A 184 14.36 -3.80 -12.29
N ILE A 185 13.76 -3.46 -11.15
CA ILE A 185 12.59 -2.57 -11.08
C ILE A 185 13.08 -1.10 -11.03
N PRO A 186 12.53 -0.22 -11.90
CA PRO A 186 12.80 1.21 -11.84
C PRO A 186 12.37 1.84 -10.50
N PRO A 187 12.95 2.98 -10.10
CA PRO A 187 12.54 3.67 -8.89
C PRO A 187 11.06 4.04 -8.94
N ALA A 188 10.38 3.87 -7.80
CA ALA A 188 9.00 4.27 -7.66
C ALA A 188 8.87 5.80 -7.69
N ILE A 189 7.78 6.27 -8.30
CA ILE A 189 7.42 7.68 -8.43
C ILE A 189 6.25 7.95 -7.47
N PRO A 190 6.25 9.10 -6.76
CA PRO A 190 5.13 9.48 -5.91
C PRO A 190 3.79 9.50 -6.65
N LEU A 191 2.70 9.17 -5.95
CA LEU A 191 1.36 9.00 -6.52
C LEU A 191 0.63 10.34 -6.65
N THR A 192 1.19 11.24 -7.46
CA THR A 192 0.60 12.52 -7.84
C THR A 192 0.55 12.67 -9.36
N SER A 193 -0.53 13.26 -9.88
CA SER A 193 -0.66 13.59 -11.30
C SER A 193 0.40 14.55 -11.81
N GLU A 194 1.07 15.31 -10.93
CA GLU A 194 2.18 16.20 -11.30
C GLU A 194 3.37 15.45 -11.94
N HIS A 195 3.53 14.16 -11.63
CA HIS A 195 4.58 13.32 -12.22
C HIS A 195 4.16 12.57 -13.48
N VAL A 196 2.91 12.72 -13.93
CA VAL A 196 2.37 12.03 -15.09
C VAL A 196 2.36 13.00 -16.28
N CYS A 197 3.37 12.88 -17.14
CA CYS A 197 3.53 13.70 -18.34
C CYS A 197 2.83 13.06 -19.55
N ASP A 198 2.40 13.88 -20.51
CA ASP A 198 1.65 13.42 -21.68
C ASP A 198 2.53 12.74 -22.74
N ASP A 199 3.84 12.93 -22.67
CA ASP A 199 4.87 12.26 -23.48
C ASP A 199 5.44 11.00 -22.79
N GLY A 200 4.91 10.64 -21.62
CA GLY A 200 5.37 9.50 -20.81
C GLY A 200 4.47 8.27 -20.86
N ILE A 201 5.07 7.13 -20.53
CA ILE A 201 4.37 5.86 -20.24
C ILE A 201 4.68 5.44 -18.80
N TYR A 202 3.64 5.10 -18.05
CA TYR A 202 3.73 4.79 -16.62
C TYR A 202 3.05 3.46 -16.29
N LEU A 203 3.72 2.64 -15.49
CA LEU A 203 3.17 1.41 -14.94
C LEU A 203 2.81 1.63 -13.48
N LEU A 204 1.59 1.27 -13.10
CA LEU A 204 1.08 1.32 -11.72
C LEU A 204 0.59 -0.07 -11.31
N GLU A 205 1.10 -0.61 -10.20
CA GLU A 205 0.68 -1.91 -9.68
C GLU A 205 0.28 -1.85 -8.21
N ASN A 206 -0.84 -2.51 -7.87
CA ASN A 206 -1.42 -2.55 -6.53
C ASN A 206 -1.39 -3.96 -5.89
N GLY A 207 -0.64 -4.88 -6.48
CA GLY A 207 -0.61 -6.30 -6.10
C GLY A 207 -1.70 -7.18 -6.72
N GLU A 208 -2.73 -6.62 -7.35
CA GLU A 208 -3.77 -7.36 -8.09
C GLU A 208 -3.83 -6.95 -9.58
N ASP A 209 -3.84 -5.64 -9.82
CA ASP A 209 -3.85 -5.00 -11.11
C ASP A 209 -2.49 -4.42 -11.45
N CYS A 210 -2.19 -4.40 -12.74
CA CYS A 210 -1.08 -3.66 -13.32
C CYS A 210 -1.63 -2.77 -14.43
N LEU A 211 -1.83 -1.50 -14.11
CA LEU A 211 -2.32 -0.47 -15.02
C LEU A 211 -1.13 0.16 -15.76
N ILE A 212 -1.22 0.29 -17.07
CA ILE A 212 -0.19 0.93 -17.89
C ILE A 212 -0.82 2.14 -18.57
N TYR A 213 -0.49 3.34 -18.09
CA TYR A 213 -0.96 4.58 -18.68
C TYR A 213 -0.05 5.02 -19.83
N ILE A 214 -0.65 5.30 -20.98
CA ILE A 214 0.03 5.81 -22.19
C ILE A 214 -0.46 7.23 -22.42
N GLY A 215 0.46 8.20 -22.35
CA GLY A 215 0.19 9.59 -22.69
C GLY A 215 -0.09 9.80 -24.19
N ASN A 216 -0.78 10.88 -24.54
CA ASN A 216 -1.19 11.12 -25.93
C ASN A 216 -0.05 11.60 -26.84
N SER A 217 1.00 12.20 -26.25
CA SER A 217 2.16 12.76 -26.95
C SER A 217 3.38 11.85 -26.92
N VAL A 218 3.21 10.59 -26.52
CA VAL A 218 4.29 9.58 -26.49
C VAL A 218 4.81 9.31 -27.90
N GLU A 219 6.13 9.22 -28.03
CA GLU A 219 6.77 8.89 -29.31
C GLU A 219 6.27 7.52 -29.84
N PRO A 220 5.72 7.43 -31.07
CA PRO A 220 5.15 6.18 -31.62
C PRO A 220 6.13 5.01 -31.66
N ASN A 221 7.43 5.28 -31.78
CA ASN A 221 8.48 4.26 -31.78
C ASN A 221 8.57 3.53 -30.43
N ILE A 222 8.42 4.25 -29.31
CA ILE A 222 8.45 3.68 -27.96
C ILE A 222 7.26 2.73 -27.78
N THR A 223 6.06 3.19 -28.10
CA THR A 223 4.82 2.40 -28.01
C THR A 223 4.89 1.15 -28.90
N ARG A 224 5.46 1.28 -30.11
CA ARG A 224 5.64 0.14 -31.03
C ARG A 224 6.62 -0.88 -30.48
N GLN A 225 7.73 -0.45 -29.89
CA GLN A 225 8.71 -1.37 -29.30
C GLN A 225 8.15 -2.10 -28.08
N LEU A 226 7.38 -1.41 -27.23
CA LEU A 226 6.82 -1.99 -26.01
C LEU A 226 5.60 -2.88 -26.27
N PHE A 227 4.67 -2.43 -27.10
CA PHE A 227 3.34 -3.01 -27.22
C PHE A 227 2.96 -3.49 -28.62
N GLY A 228 3.73 -3.14 -29.65
CA GLY A 228 3.49 -3.57 -31.03
C GLY A 228 2.51 -2.69 -31.82
N PHE A 229 1.96 -1.64 -31.21
CA PHE A 229 1.06 -0.67 -31.86
C PHE A 229 1.63 0.75 -31.82
N SER A 230 1.14 1.66 -32.67
CA SER A 230 1.77 2.97 -32.87
C SER A 230 1.04 4.14 -32.18
N SER A 231 -0.18 3.94 -31.69
CA SER A 231 -0.98 4.98 -31.02
C SER A 231 -1.86 4.42 -29.90
N ALA A 232 -2.19 5.24 -28.90
CA ALA A 232 -3.18 4.93 -27.86
C ALA A 232 -4.59 4.65 -28.41
N ASP A 233 -4.88 5.04 -29.65
CA ASP A 233 -6.14 4.72 -30.33
C ASP A 233 -6.22 3.26 -30.79
N GLU A 234 -5.09 2.58 -30.92
CA GLU A 234 -4.98 1.17 -31.32
C GLU A 234 -5.02 0.21 -30.12
N ILE A 235 -5.29 0.70 -28.91
CA ILE A 235 -5.33 -0.12 -27.69
C ILE A 235 -6.41 -1.22 -27.83
N PRO A 236 -6.03 -2.51 -27.78
CA PRO A 236 -6.98 -3.61 -27.88
C PRO A 236 -7.85 -3.71 -26.62
N THR A 237 -9.08 -4.20 -26.77
CA THR A 237 -10.00 -4.45 -25.64
C THR A 237 -9.44 -5.49 -24.66
N GLN A 238 -8.71 -6.47 -25.16
CA GLN A 238 -7.99 -7.46 -24.37
C GLN A 238 -6.49 -7.28 -24.61
N PHE A 239 -5.74 -7.07 -23.54
CA PHE A 239 -4.30 -6.89 -23.61
C PHE A 239 -3.60 -8.05 -22.91
N VAL A 240 -2.68 -8.66 -23.65
CA VAL A 240 -1.72 -9.63 -23.12
C VAL A 240 -0.33 -9.06 -23.42
N LEU A 241 0.49 -8.89 -22.40
CA LEU A 241 1.86 -8.43 -22.58
C LEU A 241 2.63 -9.49 -23.37
N GLN A 242 3.04 -9.13 -24.58
CA GLN A 242 3.93 -9.93 -25.41
C GLN A 242 5.39 -9.52 -25.17
N GLN A 243 6.30 -10.43 -25.45
CA GLN A 243 7.72 -10.14 -25.49
C GLN A 243 8.18 -10.08 -26.94
N TYR A 244 8.51 -8.88 -27.40
CA TYR A 244 9.04 -8.63 -28.73
C TYR A 244 10.56 -8.76 -28.74
N ASP A 245 11.14 -9.01 -29.92
CA ASP A 245 12.59 -9.11 -30.08
C ASP A 245 13.26 -7.74 -30.14
N ASN A 246 13.15 -6.98 -29.05
CA ASN A 246 13.87 -5.73 -28.84
C ASN A 246 14.22 -5.55 -27.34
N PRO A 247 15.26 -4.76 -27.02
CA PRO A 247 15.72 -4.60 -25.63
C PRO A 247 14.65 -4.01 -24.70
N MET A 248 13.82 -3.09 -25.20
CA MET A 248 12.85 -2.38 -24.38
C MET A 248 11.71 -3.28 -23.92
N SER A 249 11.16 -4.09 -24.84
CA SER A 249 10.12 -5.08 -24.54
C SER A 249 10.63 -6.18 -23.60
N LYS A 250 11.87 -6.68 -23.82
CA LYS A 250 12.51 -7.66 -22.93
C LYS A 250 12.63 -7.11 -21.51
N LYS A 251 13.16 -5.89 -21.35
CA LYS A 251 13.24 -5.23 -20.04
C LYS A 251 11.88 -5.01 -19.37
N LEU A 252 10.86 -4.59 -20.12
CA LEU A 252 9.51 -4.45 -19.56
C LEU A 252 8.97 -5.80 -19.04
N ASN A 253 9.17 -6.89 -19.80
CA ASN A 253 8.79 -8.23 -19.37
C ASN A 253 9.56 -8.66 -18.12
N ASP A 254 10.86 -8.40 -18.07
CA ASP A 254 11.71 -8.67 -16.90
C ASP A 254 11.19 -7.92 -15.65
N VAL A 255 10.92 -6.61 -15.77
CA VAL A 255 10.32 -5.79 -14.70
C VAL A 255 9.00 -6.39 -14.21
N VAL A 256 8.08 -6.70 -15.13
CA VAL A 256 6.76 -7.24 -14.80
C VAL A 256 6.89 -8.62 -14.13
N ASN A 257 7.81 -9.46 -14.58
CA ASN A 257 8.05 -10.77 -13.99
C ASN A 257 8.68 -10.67 -12.59
N GLU A 258 9.55 -9.69 -12.36
CA GLU A 258 10.08 -9.44 -11.01
C GLU A 258 9.00 -8.91 -10.06
N ILE A 259 8.13 -8.02 -10.53
CA ILE A 259 6.95 -7.60 -9.75
C ILE A 259 6.09 -8.83 -9.44
N ARG A 260 5.79 -9.68 -10.43
CA ARG A 260 5.03 -10.92 -10.21
C ARG A 260 5.73 -11.87 -9.24
N ARG A 261 7.06 -11.92 -9.20
CA ARG A 261 7.79 -12.74 -8.21
C ARG A 261 7.60 -12.21 -6.79
N GLN A 262 7.43 -10.90 -6.64
CA GLN A 262 7.14 -10.24 -5.36
C GLN A 262 5.67 -10.34 -4.94
N ARG A 263 4.77 -10.77 -5.84
CA ARG A 263 3.33 -10.90 -5.60
C ARG A 263 2.93 -12.38 -5.65
N CYS A 264 1.98 -12.81 -4.81
CA CYS A 264 1.48 -14.19 -4.84
C CYS A 264 0.40 -14.41 -5.93
N SER A 265 0.32 -13.53 -6.93
CA SER A 265 -0.73 -13.51 -7.95
C SER A 265 -0.18 -13.03 -9.30
N TYR A 266 -0.82 -13.49 -10.38
CA TYR A 266 -0.61 -12.90 -11.69
C TYR A 266 -1.39 -11.58 -11.77
N LEU A 267 -0.71 -10.50 -12.13
CA LEU A 267 -1.34 -9.18 -12.22
C LEU A 267 -2.25 -9.09 -13.43
N ARG A 268 -3.45 -8.53 -13.24
CA ARG A 268 -4.39 -8.19 -14.32
C ARG A 268 -3.87 -6.95 -15.04
N LEU A 269 -3.34 -7.15 -16.25
CA LEU A 269 -2.79 -6.07 -17.05
C LEU A 269 -3.91 -5.29 -17.75
N LYS A 270 -3.88 -3.97 -17.66
CA LYS A 270 -4.81 -3.08 -18.36
C LYS A 270 -4.06 -1.88 -18.92
N LEU A 271 -4.24 -1.65 -20.21
CA LEU A 271 -3.78 -0.41 -20.85
C LEU A 271 -4.77 0.71 -20.54
N CYS A 272 -4.24 1.85 -20.14
CA CYS A 272 -4.98 3.03 -19.75
C CYS A 272 -4.63 4.20 -20.67
N LYS A 273 -5.65 4.94 -21.11
CA LYS A 273 -5.46 6.17 -21.91
C LYS A 273 -6.29 7.32 -21.39
N LYS A 274 -5.85 8.54 -21.71
CA LYS A 274 -6.56 9.76 -21.36
C LYS A 274 -7.92 9.82 -22.06
N GLY A 275 -8.94 10.34 -21.36
CA GLY A 275 -10.26 10.60 -21.95
C GLY A 275 -11.26 9.44 -21.89
N ASP A 276 -10.86 8.25 -21.42
CA ASP A 276 -11.79 7.15 -21.17
C ASP A 276 -11.80 6.68 -19.70
N SER A 277 -12.62 5.66 -19.42
CA SER A 277 -12.77 5.09 -18.07
C SER A 277 -11.50 4.46 -17.51
N SER A 278 -10.58 3.98 -18.35
CA SER A 278 -9.32 3.38 -17.93
C SER A 278 -8.33 4.43 -17.45
N GLY A 279 -8.28 5.60 -18.10
CA GLY A 279 -7.52 6.75 -17.62
C GLY A 279 -8.07 7.28 -16.29
N MET A 280 -9.39 7.42 -16.17
CA MET A 280 -10.01 7.83 -14.89
C MET A 280 -9.68 6.87 -13.76
N LEU A 281 -9.67 5.56 -14.03
CA LEU A 281 -9.24 4.55 -13.05
C LEU A 281 -7.77 4.73 -12.65
N PHE A 282 -6.87 4.93 -13.61
CA PHE A 282 -5.45 5.17 -13.32
C PHE A 282 -5.26 6.39 -12.41
N PHE A 283 -5.87 7.52 -12.74
CA PHE A 283 -5.78 8.74 -11.94
C PHE A 283 -6.48 8.64 -10.59
N SER A 284 -7.45 7.73 -10.42
CA SER A 284 -8.05 7.48 -9.10
C SER A 284 -7.07 6.91 -8.08
N TYR A 285 -5.94 6.37 -8.53
CA TYR A 285 -4.83 5.90 -7.68
C TYR A 285 -3.79 6.99 -7.39
N MET A 286 -3.97 8.24 -7.84
CA MET A 286 -3.10 9.36 -7.43
C MET A 286 -3.46 9.79 -6.00
N VAL A 287 -3.04 8.98 -5.03
CA VAL A 287 -3.42 9.09 -3.61
C VAL A 287 -3.03 10.44 -3.01
N GLU A 288 -1.97 11.07 -3.49
CA GLU A 288 -1.48 12.33 -2.94
C GLU A 288 -2.27 13.55 -3.43
N ASP A 289 -3.00 13.41 -4.53
CA ASP A 289 -3.77 14.49 -5.13
C ASP A 289 -5.06 14.77 -4.36
N LYS A 290 -5.55 16.00 -4.49
CA LYS A 290 -6.86 16.38 -3.96
C LYS A 290 -7.97 15.67 -4.74
N THR A 291 -8.94 15.10 -4.03
CA THR A 291 -10.13 14.50 -4.64
C THR A 291 -11.38 15.30 -4.25
N PRO A 292 -12.51 15.17 -4.96
CA PRO A 292 -13.75 15.89 -4.60
C PRO A 292 -14.21 15.62 -3.16
N SER A 293 -13.89 14.43 -2.63
CA SER A 293 -14.30 13.94 -1.31
C SER A 293 -13.15 13.82 -0.31
N GLY A 294 -11.93 14.28 -0.65
CA GLY A 294 -10.74 14.04 0.15
C GLY A 294 -9.62 15.06 -0.05
N LEU A 295 -8.76 15.18 0.97
CA LEU A 295 -7.64 16.13 1.02
C LEU A 295 -6.47 15.66 0.15
N SER A 296 -5.66 16.58 -0.36
CA SER A 296 -4.31 16.24 -0.83
C SER A 296 -3.42 15.78 0.33
N TYR A 297 -2.26 15.19 0.05
CA TYR A 297 -1.34 14.76 1.10
C TYR A 297 -0.86 15.92 1.98
N VAL A 298 -0.55 17.06 1.37
CA VAL A 298 -0.13 18.27 2.09
C VAL A 298 -1.27 18.81 2.96
N GLU A 299 -2.49 18.92 2.42
CA GLU A 299 -3.67 19.33 3.18
C GLU A 299 -3.96 18.36 4.35
N PHE A 300 -3.74 17.06 4.13
CA PHE A 300 -3.91 16.03 5.15
C PHE A 300 -2.91 16.16 6.30
N LEU A 301 -1.62 16.43 6.01
CA LEU A 301 -0.62 16.67 7.05
C LEU A 301 -0.96 17.91 7.89
N VAL A 302 -1.45 18.98 7.25
CA VAL A 302 -1.93 20.18 7.97
C VAL A 302 -3.12 19.84 8.85
N HIS A 303 -4.07 19.04 8.35
CA HIS A 303 -5.21 18.57 9.14
C HIS A 303 -4.78 17.76 10.37
N VAL A 304 -3.91 16.78 10.18
CA VAL A 304 -3.35 15.94 11.26
C VAL A 304 -2.63 16.81 12.29
N HIS A 305 -1.79 17.74 11.84
CA HIS A 305 -1.09 18.66 12.73
C HIS A 305 -2.05 19.49 13.57
N ARG A 306 -3.09 20.08 12.96
CA ARG A 306 -4.12 20.84 13.69
C ARG A 306 -4.83 19.99 14.76
N GLN A 307 -5.17 18.75 14.43
CA GLN A 307 -5.82 17.85 15.39
C GLN A 307 -4.88 17.48 16.56
N ILE A 308 -3.59 17.31 16.29
CA ILE A 308 -2.59 17.09 17.35
C ILE A 308 -2.50 18.31 18.27
N GLN A 309 -2.42 19.53 17.72
CA GLN A 309 -2.38 20.75 18.53
C GLN A 309 -3.62 20.91 19.42
N ASN A 310 -4.81 20.63 18.86
CA ASN A 310 -6.07 20.69 19.62
C ASN A 310 -6.10 19.72 20.82
N LYS A 311 -5.34 18.62 20.79
CA LYS A 311 -5.24 17.65 21.89
C LYS A 311 -4.14 17.97 22.91
N MET A 312 -3.23 18.89 22.56
CA MET A 312 -2.17 19.36 23.46
C MET A 312 -2.66 20.46 24.41
N HIS A 313 -3.78 21.11 24.08
CA HIS A 313 -4.52 22.04 24.92
C HIS A 313 -5.56 21.31 25.77
#